data_AF-A0A1F4NRW2-F1
#
_entry.id   AF-A0A1F4NRW2-F1
#
_cell.length_a   1.000
_cell.length_b   1.000
_cell.length_c   1.000
_cell.angle_alpha   90.00
_cell.angle_beta   90.00
_cell.angle_gamma   90.00
#
_symmetry.space_group_name_H-M   'P 1'
#
loop_
_entity.id
_entity.type
_entity.pdbx_description
1 polymer ?
#
loop_
_entity_poly.entity_id
_entity_poly.type
_entity_poly.pdbx_seq_one_letter_code
_entity_poly.pdbx_strand_id
1 'polypeptide(L)'
;MKKVMDLAIKDLEEAWAPVHKADISFVRTEVNPQFVGVVPPSDVIISTTFEVELENASGTIALVIPYSTIEPIKNKLNASFQTESDRVDKEWTAKMEEHLRNTEASVRVNLGSAMITVGDLVNLNIGDIIPLSQNADGELDILVEGVSKFKAFFGVSRGNRAVQITRIPDNE
;
A
#
# COMPACT_ATOMS: atom_id res chain seq x y z
N MET A 1 29.39 -29.20 17.57
CA MET A 1 27.95 -29.38 17.31
C MET A 1 27.13 -28.12 17.59
N LYS A 2 27.14 -27.57 18.81
CA LYS A 2 26.29 -26.40 19.15
C LYS A 2 26.37 -25.23 18.14
N LYS A 3 27.58 -24.77 17.79
CA LYS A 3 27.75 -23.70 16.77
C LYS A 3 27.12 -24.01 15.40
N VAL A 4 27.20 -25.25 14.94
CA VAL A 4 26.61 -25.66 13.65
C VAL A 4 25.09 -25.68 13.75
N MET A 5 24.57 -26.11 14.90
CA MET A 5 23.13 -26.10 15.17
C MET A 5 22.60 -24.67 15.29
N ASP A 6 23.33 -23.78 15.97
CA ASP A 6 22.96 -22.37 16.10
C ASP A 6 22.90 -21.67 14.73
N LEU A 7 23.85 -21.99 13.83
CA LEU A 7 23.82 -21.51 12.44
C LEU A 7 22.62 -22.06 11.67
N ALA A 8 22.38 -23.37 11.72
CA ALA A 8 21.25 -23.98 11.04
C ALA A 8 19.89 -23.46 11.55
N ILE A 9 19.77 -23.21 12.85
CA ILE A 9 18.58 -22.60 13.46
C ILE A 9 18.37 -21.20 12.93
N LYS A 10 19.43 -20.37 12.92
CA LYS A 10 19.36 -19.01 12.41
C LYS A 10 18.95 -18.98 10.93
N ASP A 11 19.58 -19.82 10.11
CA ASP A 11 19.25 -19.91 8.68
C ASP A 11 17.80 -20.36 8.47
N LEU A 12 17.30 -21.27 9.31
CA LEU A 12 15.91 -21.71 9.27
C LEU A 12 14.93 -20.61 9.69
N GLU A 13 15.23 -19.84 10.74
CA GLU A 13 14.43 -18.69 11.15
C GLU A 13 14.37 -17.60 10.06
N GLU A 14 15.52 -17.30 9.43
CA GLU A 14 15.60 -16.36 8.32
C GLU A 14 14.79 -16.85 7.11
N ALA A 15 14.86 -18.14 6.78
CA ALA A 15 14.10 -18.74 5.68
C ALA A 15 12.59 -18.71 5.92
N TRP A 16 12.14 -18.84 7.18
CA TRP A 16 10.72 -18.80 7.54
C TRP A 16 10.16 -17.38 7.72
N ALA A 17 11.01 -16.39 7.98
CA ALA A 17 10.61 -15.02 8.27
C ALA A 17 9.56 -14.39 7.31
N PRO A 18 9.62 -14.61 5.97
CA PRO A 18 8.63 -14.07 5.04
C PRO A 18 7.20 -14.62 5.26
N VAL A 19 7.08 -15.84 5.77
CA VAL A 19 5.78 -16.52 5.98
C VAL A 19 5.34 -16.40 7.43
N HIS A 20 6.26 -16.68 8.36
CA HIS A 20 6.01 -16.67 9.78
C HIS A 20 7.32 -16.50 10.55
N LYS A 21 7.35 -15.56 11.50
CA LYS A 21 8.47 -15.44 12.43
C LYS A 21 8.47 -16.66 13.36
N ALA A 22 9.21 -17.68 12.99
CA ALA A 22 9.45 -18.86 13.80
C ALA A 22 10.41 -18.50 14.95
N ASP A 23 10.10 -18.99 16.15
CA ASP A 23 10.97 -18.91 17.33
C ASP A 23 11.52 -20.31 17.58
N ILE A 24 12.76 -20.55 17.16
CA ILE A 24 13.37 -21.87 17.16
C ILE A 24 14.50 -21.88 18.19
N SER A 25 14.42 -22.80 19.14
CA SER A 25 15.43 -22.94 20.19
C SER A 25 16.03 -24.34 20.23
N PHE A 26 17.34 -24.39 20.47
CA PHE A 26 18.04 -25.64 20.68
C PHE A 26 17.72 -26.21 22.05
N VAL A 27 17.10 -27.40 22.08
CA VAL A 27 16.74 -28.07 23.34
C VAL A 27 17.81 -29.07 23.78
N ARG A 28 18.14 -30.05 22.93
CA ARG A 28 19.15 -31.09 23.22
C ARG A 28 19.67 -31.75 21.94
N THR A 29 20.76 -32.50 22.07
CA THR A 29 21.28 -33.41 21.04
C THR A 29 21.22 -34.84 21.58
N GLU A 30 20.80 -35.76 20.72
CA GLU A 30 20.73 -37.19 21.02
C GLU A 30 21.50 -37.96 19.94
N VAL A 31 22.24 -39.00 20.34
CA VAL A 31 23.04 -39.83 19.42
C VAL A 31 22.26 -41.09 19.04
N ASN A 32 21.42 -41.60 19.95
CA ASN A 32 20.58 -42.76 19.66
C ASN A 32 19.16 -42.30 19.26
N PRO A 33 18.74 -42.50 18.00
CA PRO A 33 17.43 -42.08 17.51
C PRO A 33 16.24 -42.57 18.33
N GLN A 34 16.37 -43.70 19.03
CA GLN A 34 15.32 -44.26 19.88
C GLN A 34 14.92 -43.35 21.06
N PHE A 35 15.80 -42.44 21.49
CA PHE A 35 15.55 -41.51 22.60
C PHE A 35 15.15 -40.09 22.16
N VAL A 36 15.06 -39.84 20.85
CA VAL A 36 14.67 -38.51 20.31
C VAL A 36 13.22 -38.21 20.65
N GLY A 37 12.29 -39.14 20.36
CA GLY A 37 10.92 -39.16 20.89
C GLY A 37 10.15 -37.84 20.79
N VAL A 38 10.26 -37.11 19.66
CA VAL A 38 9.68 -35.76 19.50
C VAL A 38 8.19 -35.79 19.16
N VAL A 39 7.73 -36.85 18.47
CA VAL A 39 6.33 -37.05 18.09
C VAL A 39 5.91 -38.52 18.16
N PRO A 40 4.61 -38.82 18.39
CA PRO A 40 4.07 -40.17 18.27
C PRO A 40 4.30 -40.76 16.86
N PRO A 41 4.50 -42.09 16.72
CA PRO A 41 4.65 -42.74 15.41
C PRO A 41 3.43 -42.61 14.49
N SER A 42 2.25 -42.29 15.05
CA SER A 42 1.00 -42.08 14.32
C SER A 42 0.89 -40.70 13.67
N ASP A 43 1.73 -39.74 14.05
CA ASP A 43 1.61 -38.36 13.59
C ASP A 43 2.19 -38.19 12.19
N VAL A 44 1.49 -37.41 11.37
CA VAL A 44 1.98 -37.05 10.04
C VAL A 44 3.13 -36.05 10.19
N ILE A 45 4.25 -36.36 9.54
CA ILE A 45 5.44 -35.51 9.51
C ILE A 45 5.76 -35.07 8.09
N ILE A 46 6.38 -33.90 7.98
CA ILE A 46 7.04 -33.42 6.78
C ILE A 46 8.53 -33.66 6.96
N SER A 47 9.14 -34.39 6.03
CA SER A 47 10.56 -34.71 6.05
C SER A 47 11.23 -34.13 4.81
N THR A 48 12.28 -33.35 5.02
CA THR A 48 13.14 -32.83 3.95
C THR A 48 14.56 -33.33 4.19
N THR A 49 15.13 -34.01 3.20
CA THR A 49 16.51 -34.50 3.25
C THR A 49 17.40 -33.58 2.43
N PHE A 50 18.46 -33.09 3.06
CA PHE A 50 19.53 -32.32 2.43
C PHE A 50 20.74 -33.21 2.25
N GLU A 51 21.30 -33.22 1.04
CA GLU A 51 22.61 -33.78 0.79
C GLU A 51 23.67 -32.70 1.09
N VAL A 52 24.67 -33.07 1.89
CA VAL A 52 25.74 -32.16 2.30
C VAL A 52 27.06 -32.75 1.85
N GLU A 53 27.81 -31.97 1.09
CA GLU A 53 29.14 -32.31 0.63
C GLU A 53 30.15 -31.31 1.21
N LEU A 54 31.17 -31.85 1.86
CA LEU A 54 32.33 -31.15 2.40
C LEU A 54 33.56 -31.69 1.66
N GLU A 55 34.65 -30.93 1.60
CA GLU A 55 35.87 -31.32 0.86
C GLU A 55 36.35 -32.75 1.14
N ASN A 56 36.16 -33.24 2.37
CA ASN A 56 36.64 -34.56 2.81
C ASN A 56 35.54 -35.50 3.31
N ALA A 57 34.25 -35.13 3.19
CA ALA A 57 33.14 -35.92 3.71
C ALA A 57 31.82 -35.60 3.01
N SER A 58 30.97 -36.60 2.82
CA SER A 58 29.57 -36.41 2.39
C SER A 58 28.62 -37.04 3.39
N GLY A 59 27.40 -36.51 3.46
CA GLY A 59 26.37 -37.01 4.36
C GLY A 59 25.01 -36.43 4.03
N THR A 60 24.02 -36.84 4.81
CA THR A 60 22.66 -36.30 4.70
C THR A 60 22.20 -35.71 6.02
N ILE A 61 21.43 -34.63 5.94
CA ILE A 61 20.73 -34.02 7.06
C ILE A 61 19.25 -34.14 6.77
N ALA A 62 18.50 -34.82 7.65
CA ALA A 62 17.05 -34.89 7.56
C ALA A 62 16.43 -33.88 8.54
N LEU A 63 15.67 -32.93 8.02
CA LEU A 63 14.82 -32.03 8.79
C LEU A 63 13.41 -32.62 8.85
N VAL A 64 12.94 -32.88 10.07
CA VAL A 64 11.62 -33.46 10.32
C VAL A 64 10.76 -32.47 11.10
N ILE A 65 9.61 -32.10 10.53
CA ILE A 65 8.67 -31.14 11.12
C ILE A 65 7.30 -31.82 11.26
N PRO A 66 6.71 -31.86 12.46
CA PRO A 66 5.36 -32.37 12.64
C PRO A 66 4.33 -31.55 11.87
N TYR A 67 3.35 -32.18 11.22
CA TYR A 67 2.32 -31.45 10.49
C TYR A 67 1.50 -30.52 11.41
N SER A 68 1.31 -30.91 12.67
CA SER A 68 0.60 -30.13 13.69
C SER A 68 1.23 -28.75 13.96
N THR A 69 2.53 -28.55 13.70
CA THR A 69 3.16 -27.23 13.82
C THR A 69 2.90 -26.34 12.59
N ILE A 70 2.56 -26.94 11.45
CA ILE A 70 2.30 -26.23 10.19
C ILE A 70 0.80 -25.90 10.04
N GLU A 71 -0.08 -26.73 10.57
CA GLU A 71 -1.54 -26.55 10.49
C GLU A 71 -2.01 -25.12 10.86
N PRO A 72 -1.54 -24.48 11.95
CA PRO A 72 -1.97 -23.13 12.32
C PRO A 72 -1.57 -22.03 11.32
N ILE A 73 -0.52 -22.26 10.52
CA ILE A 73 0.02 -21.29 9.56
C ILE A 73 -0.27 -21.66 8.11
N LYS A 74 -1.06 -22.72 7.86
CA LYS A 74 -1.38 -23.24 6.52
C LYS A 74 -1.92 -22.16 5.57
N ASN A 75 -2.76 -21.27 6.06
CA ASN A 75 -3.32 -20.19 5.23
C ASN A 75 -2.26 -19.17 4.77
N LYS A 76 -1.22 -18.92 5.59
CA LYS A 76 -0.11 -18.03 5.22
C LYS A 76 0.77 -18.64 4.14
N LEU A 77 0.92 -19.97 4.13
CA LEU A 77 1.64 -20.70 3.10
C LEU A 77 0.89 -20.76 1.76
N ASN A 78 -0.45 -20.68 1.79
CA ASN A 78 -1.29 -20.63 0.60
C ASN A 78 -1.38 -19.24 -0.04
N ALA A 79 -1.11 -18.18 0.72
CA ALA A 79 -0.94 -16.85 0.16
C ALA A 79 0.36 -16.89 -0.66
N SER A 80 0.20 -16.93 -1.98
CA SER A 80 1.28 -16.94 -2.97
C SER A 80 2.50 -16.17 -2.48
N PHE A 81 3.66 -16.83 -2.49
CA PHE A 81 5.00 -16.26 -2.28
C PHE A 81 5.17 -15.01 -3.17
N GLN A 82 4.71 -13.85 -2.70
CA GLN A 82 5.04 -12.55 -3.25
C GLN A 82 6.28 -12.10 -2.51
N THR A 83 7.42 -12.59 -3.02
CA THR A 83 8.77 -12.31 -2.54
C THR A 83 9.15 -10.85 -2.79
N GLU A 84 8.43 -9.86 -2.25
CA GLU A 84 8.83 -8.44 -2.44
C GLU A 84 8.17 -7.39 -1.54
N SER A 85 7.79 -7.72 -0.30
CA SER A 85 6.98 -6.80 0.51
C SER A 85 7.70 -5.59 1.13
N ASP A 86 9.04 -5.49 1.10
CA ASP A 86 9.73 -4.34 1.76
C ASP A 86 10.53 -3.44 0.79
N ARG A 87 10.73 -3.85 -0.47
CA ARG A 87 11.48 -3.06 -1.47
C ARG A 87 10.58 -2.40 -2.53
N VAL A 88 9.35 -2.86 -2.68
CA VAL A 88 8.38 -2.35 -3.68
C VAL A 88 7.89 -0.93 -3.35
N ASP A 89 8.00 -0.46 -2.11
CA ASP A 89 7.23 0.72 -1.72
C ASP A 89 7.78 2.06 -2.25
N LYS A 90 9.10 2.22 -2.40
CA LYS A 90 9.67 3.54 -2.78
C LYS A 90 9.64 3.82 -4.27
N GLU A 91 10.00 2.85 -5.11
CA GLU A 91 10.02 3.06 -6.56
C GLU A 91 8.61 3.06 -7.14
N TRP A 92 7.72 2.20 -6.62
CA TRP A 92 6.31 2.21 -6.99
C TRP A 92 5.63 3.52 -6.56
N THR A 93 5.83 3.97 -5.32
CA THR A 93 5.29 5.26 -4.86
C THR A 93 5.83 6.43 -5.68
N ALA A 94 7.13 6.44 -6.00
CA ALA A 94 7.72 7.49 -6.84
C ALA A 94 7.10 7.53 -8.25
N LYS A 95 6.92 6.36 -8.89
CA LYS A 95 6.23 6.28 -10.20
C LYS A 95 4.77 6.71 -10.09
N MET A 96 4.07 6.32 -9.04
CA MET A 96 2.69 6.76 -8.81
C MET A 96 2.59 8.26 -8.60
N GLU A 97 3.48 8.86 -7.80
CA GLU A 97 3.54 10.31 -7.63
C GLU A 97 3.79 11.02 -8.95
N GLU A 98 4.71 10.51 -9.78
CA GLU A 98 5.00 11.06 -11.10
C GLU A 98 3.76 11.02 -12.01
N HIS A 99 3.06 9.89 -12.05
CA HIS A 99 1.83 9.76 -12.82
C HIS A 99 0.72 10.68 -12.30
N LEU A 100 0.56 10.82 -10.98
CA LEU A 100 -0.43 11.71 -10.38
C LEU A 100 -0.13 13.19 -10.66
N ARG A 101 1.14 13.60 -10.62
CA ARG A 101 1.54 14.99 -10.95
C ARG A 101 1.29 15.36 -12.41
N ASN A 102 1.38 14.39 -13.31
CA ASN A 102 1.14 14.58 -14.74
C ASN A 102 -0.34 14.45 -15.13
N THR A 103 -1.21 14.15 -14.17
CA THR A 103 -2.65 14.04 -14.44
C THR A 103 -3.25 15.45 -14.56
N GLU A 104 -3.97 15.69 -15.66
CA GLU A 104 -4.66 16.95 -15.88
C GLU A 104 -5.94 17.01 -15.03
N ALA A 105 -6.25 18.20 -14.51
CA ALA A 105 -7.49 18.47 -13.80
C ALA A 105 -8.17 19.72 -14.36
N SER A 106 -9.49 19.66 -14.50
CA SER A 106 -10.32 20.78 -14.93
C SER A 106 -10.48 21.80 -13.80
N VAL A 107 -9.99 23.01 -14.05
CA VAL A 107 -10.15 24.15 -13.15
C VAL A 107 -11.15 25.13 -13.74
N ARG A 108 -12.19 25.47 -12.97
CA ARG A 108 -13.22 26.43 -13.34
C ARG A 108 -13.38 27.49 -12.26
N VAL A 109 -13.66 28.72 -12.68
CA VAL A 109 -13.96 29.83 -11.77
C VAL A 109 -15.40 30.25 -12.01
N ASN A 110 -16.23 30.17 -10.98
CA ASN A 110 -17.60 30.62 -11.07
C ASN A 110 -17.68 32.10 -10.71
N LEU A 111 -18.14 32.93 -11.65
CA LEU A 111 -18.39 34.36 -11.40
C LEU A 111 -19.58 34.59 -10.45
N GLY A 112 -20.46 33.62 -10.34
CA GLY A 112 -21.64 33.64 -9.49
C GLY A 112 -22.71 32.70 -10.03
N SER A 113 -23.81 32.59 -9.29
CA SER A 113 -24.98 31.80 -9.66
C SER A 113 -26.24 32.68 -9.60
N ALA A 114 -27.25 32.33 -10.37
CA ALA A 114 -28.56 32.97 -10.29
C ALA A 114 -29.65 31.90 -10.37
N MET A 115 -30.74 32.10 -9.63
CA MET A 115 -31.96 31.32 -9.80
C MET A 115 -32.96 32.16 -10.60
N ILE A 116 -33.42 31.60 -11.71
CA ILE A 116 -34.45 32.21 -12.57
C ILE A 116 -35.57 31.21 -12.81
N THR A 117 -36.78 31.69 -13.07
CA THR A 117 -37.89 30.79 -13.41
C THR A 117 -37.74 30.28 -14.85
N VAL A 118 -38.39 29.16 -15.17
CA VAL A 118 -38.40 28.63 -16.55
C VAL A 118 -39.03 29.64 -17.52
N GLY A 119 -40.03 30.40 -17.08
CA GLY A 119 -40.65 31.46 -17.89
C GLY A 119 -39.67 32.57 -18.24
N ASP A 120 -38.87 33.03 -17.29
CA ASP A 120 -37.85 34.05 -17.53
C ASP A 120 -36.74 33.53 -18.46
N LEU A 121 -36.34 32.27 -18.27
CA LEU A 121 -35.34 31.61 -19.11
C LEU A 121 -35.77 31.54 -20.60
N VAL A 122 -37.05 31.26 -20.87
CA VAL A 122 -37.57 31.16 -22.24
C VAL A 122 -37.71 32.53 -22.90
N ASN A 123 -37.94 33.59 -22.12
CA ASN A 123 -38.17 34.95 -22.62
C ASN A 123 -36.91 35.84 -22.61
N LEU A 124 -35.73 35.26 -22.37
CA LEU A 124 -34.47 35.98 -22.25
C LEU A 124 -34.03 36.55 -23.62
N ASN A 125 -33.80 37.87 -23.66
CA ASN A 125 -33.45 38.61 -24.86
C ASN A 125 -32.07 39.29 -24.74
N ILE A 126 -31.49 39.65 -25.88
CA ILE A 126 -30.26 40.43 -25.93
C ILE A 126 -30.49 41.77 -25.22
N GLY A 127 -29.69 42.02 -24.18
CA GLY A 127 -29.79 43.24 -23.36
C GLY A 127 -30.34 42.98 -21.95
N ASP A 128 -30.88 41.79 -21.69
CA ASP A 128 -31.37 41.43 -20.36
C ASP A 128 -30.22 41.27 -19.35
N ILE A 129 -30.48 41.69 -18.11
CA ILE A 129 -29.52 41.66 -17.01
C ILE A 129 -29.91 40.54 -16.05
N ILE A 130 -29.00 39.59 -15.85
CA ILE A 130 -29.16 38.50 -14.88
C ILE A 130 -28.35 38.85 -13.62
N PRO A 131 -29.00 39.26 -12.52
CA PRO A 131 -28.30 39.53 -11.27
C PRO A 131 -27.78 38.22 -10.66
N LEU A 132 -26.48 38.15 -10.41
CA LEU A 132 -25.85 37.01 -9.75
C LEU A 132 -25.92 37.17 -8.23
N SER A 133 -25.88 36.05 -7.51
CA SER A 133 -25.85 35.99 -6.03
C SER A 133 -24.50 36.42 -5.42
N GLN A 134 -23.52 36.76 -6.26
CA GLN A 134 -22.15 37.08 -5.88
C GLN A 134 -21.89 38.58 -6.01
N ASN A 135 -21.26 39.18 -5.00
CA ASN A 135 -20.85 40.58 -5.05
C ASN A 135 -19.72 40.79 -6.06
N ALA A 136 -19.74 41.91 -6.79
CA ALA A 136 -18.76 42.22 -7.82
C ALA A 136 -17.33 42.40 -7.30
N ASP A 137 -17.20 42.77 -6.03
CA ASP A 137 -15.95 42.95 -5.28
C ASP A 137 -15.65 41.74 -4.36
N GLY A 138 -16.47 40.70 -4.37
CA GLY A 138 -16.33 39.52 -3.53
C GLY A 138 -15.35 38.48 -4.08
N GLU A 139 -14.86 37.60 -3.20
CA GLU A 139 -14.05 36.44 -3.61
C GLU A 139 -14.89 35.42 -4.41
N LEU A 140 -14.32 34.93 -5.50
CA LEU A 140 -14.90 33.89 -6.35
C LEU A 140 -14.44 32.49 -5.92
N ASP A 141 -15.27 31.50 -6.21
CA ASP A 141 -14.93 30.08 -6.02
C ASP A 141 -14.17 29.52 -7.22
N ILE A 142 -13.01 28.91 -6.93
CA ILE A 142 -12.26 28.09 -7.85
C ILE A 142 -12.58 26.63 -7.57
N LEU A 143 -13.17 25.98 -8.57
CA LEU A 143 -13.53 24.58 -8.55
C LEU A 143 -12.48 23.76 -9.29
N VAL A 144 -12.02 22.69 -8.65
CA VAL A 144 -11.18 21.65 -9.27
C VAL A 144 -12.04 20.40 -9.36
N GLU A 145 -12.29 19.91 -10.56
CA GLU A 145 -13.20 18.77 -10.81
C GLU A 145 -14.60 18.96 -10.19
N GLY A 146 -15.08 20.21 -10.15
CA GLY A 146 -16.40 20.54 -9.61
C GLY A 146 -16.47 20.67 -8.08
N VAL A 147 -15.37 20.47 -7.36
CA VAL A 147 -15.28 20.71 -5.91
C VAL A 147 -14.64 22.07 -5.66
N SER A 148 -15.27 22.92 -4.85
CA SER A 148 -14.65 24.20 -4.45
C SER A 148 -13.38 23.92 -3.63
N LYS A 149 -12.25 24.48 -4.08
CA LYS A 149 -10.93 24.26 -3.47
C LYS A 149 -10.22 25.54 -3.07
N PHE A 150 -10.51 26.67 -3.73
CA PHE A 150 -9.86 27.94 -3.43
C PHE A 150 -10.82 29.11 -3.57
N LYS A 151 -10.53 30.18 -2.83
CA LYS A 151 -11.11 31.51 -3.04
C LYS A 151 -10.10 32.39 -3.78
N ALA A 152 -10.61 33.28 -4.63
CA ALA A 152 -9.77 34.16 -5.43
C ALA A 152 -10.45 35.46 -5.87
N PHE A 153 -9.66 36.49 -6.16
CA PHE A 153 -10.14 37.69 -6.83
C PHE A 153 -9.92 37.62 -8.35
N PHE A 154 -10.91 38.08 -9.12
CA PHE A 154 -10.77 38.26 -10.56
C PHE A 154 -9.88 39.46 -10.90
N GLY A 155 -9.10 39.35 -11.97
CA GLY A 155 -8.28 40.43 -12.47
C GLY A 155 -7.72 40.17 -13.87
N VAL A 156 -6.69 40.93 -14.23
CA VAL A 156 -5.98 40.81 -15.50
C VAL A 156 -4.49 40.67 -15.22
N SER A 157 -3.87 39.65 -15.78
CA SER A 157 -2.42 39.45 -15.73
C SER A 157 -1.86 39.39 -17.14
N ARG A 158 -0.92 40.28 -17.46
CA ARG A 158 -0.27 40.38 -18.79
C ARG A 158 -1.26 40.42 -19.96
N GLY A 159 -2.37 41.13 -19.79
CA GLY A 159 -3.42 41.27 -20.82
C GLY A 159 -4.43 40.10 -20.87
N ASN A 160 -4.23 39.05 -20.09
CA ASN A 160 -5.16 37.91 -20.02
C ASN A 160 -6.01 37.98 -18.77
N ARG A 161 -7.26 37.52 -18.85
CA ARG A 161 -8.12 37.32 -17.67
C ARG A 161 -7.45 36.32 -16.74
N ALA A 162 -7.35 36.67 -15.46
CA ALA A 162 -6.66 35.87 -14.45
C ALA A 162 -7.41 35.94 -13.13
N VAL A 163 -7.05 35.03 -12.22
CA VAL A 163 -7.53 35.04 -10.85
C VAL A 163 -6.35 34.96 -9.89
N GLN A 164 -6.42 35.70 -8.78
CA GLN A 164 -5.43 35.67 -7.73
C GLN A 164 -5.99 34.87 -6.55
N ILE A 165 -5.38 33.72 -6.27
CA ILE A 165 -5.75 32.87 -5.12
C ILE A 165 -5.48 33.64 -3.83
N THR A 166 -6.48 33.71 -2.97
CA THR A 166 -6.41 34.40 -1.67
C THR A 166 -6.27 33.41 -0.52
N ARG A 167 -7.11 32.36 -0.52
CA ARG A 167 -7.16 31.36 0.56
C ARG A 167 -7.75 30.04 0.11
N ILE A 168 -7.51 29.01 0.93
CA ILE A 168 -8.22 27.74 0.90
C ILE A 168 -9.42 27.88 1.85
N PRO A 169 -10.66 27.60 1.41
CA PRO A 169 -11.81 27.58 2.31
C PRO A 169 -11.68 26.41 3.30
N ASP A 170 -12.12 26.63 4.55
CA ASP A 170 -12.22 25.55 5.52
C ASP A 170 -13.26 24.55 5.03
N ASN A 171 -12.86 23.29 4.85
CA ASN A 171 -13.79 22.21 4.53
C ASN A 171 -14.65 21.94 5.78
N GLU A 172 -15.95 22.21 5.71
CA GLU A 172 -16.95 21.42 6.46
C GLU A 172 -17.26 20.12 5.70
#